data_AF-A0A813EVI6-F1
#
_entry.id   AF-A0A813EVI6-F1
#
_cell.length_a   1.000
_cell.length_b   1.000
_cell.length_c   1.000
_cell.angle_alpha   90.00
_cell.angle_beta   90.00
_cell.angle_gamma   90.00
#
_symmetry.space_group_name_H-M   'P 1'
#
loop_
_entity.id
_entity.type
_entity.pdbx_description
1 polymer ?
#
loop_
_entity_poly.entity_id
_entity_poly.type
_entity_poly.pdbx_seq_one_letter_code
_entity_poly.pdbx_strand_id
1 'polypeptide(L)'
;MSDAEVECSTCSAVLTLADRTLRDRLHAEACAKFRAAAQHIRQQQQQHQQQQQRQISATGPEQVDGAIQQMQAAARAIEAIRPDGSRWLVWAWGLLRNCLAQQQQQQQQQQQHQLQQRQQQQQHAESKLREQLRAQQDSVTRETAQAALIHQQQHHQLQQQQQQQQQQQQQPQQQQQQQQQQQQQLLSNPSCCVSPGEDPWARRMVSALRLFAPASRKQPQQQQQQHQQPQQPQQQEGFPLKRRIGPVGCDGGYVVWDSGQRPLFDKLLSYGVDTNVDFEFELASSGTLVFMFDHTVQALPKQHPNFTFRREALSDKTLNGACGTLCDHIGLLGCTESSACLSVALKMDVEGAEFAALLATPPDILGCFQQICIELHWLGRPSRAGDFRTKALALEKLAETFVLLHAHGNSYGDVVDICGCPIPDVLEALYVNRSLFGPGDVQPSYRGIPDVALDANNCAFVDDIHLSSAPFGADPPW
;
A
#
# COMPACT_ATOMS: atom_id res chain seq x y z
N MET A 1 31.36 37.04 -90.22
CA MET A 1 31.26 36.65 -88.80
C MET A 1 30.59 37.82 -88.11
N SER A 2 29.29 37.74 -87.87
CA SER A 2 28.47 38.90 -87.50
C SER A 2 28.13 38.87 -86.00
N ASP A 3 28.71 39.84 -85.28
CA ASP A 3 28.29 40.65 -84.11
C ASP A 3 27.01 40.34 -83.29
N ALA A 4 26.39 39.16 -83.35
CA ALA A 4 25.17 38.85 -82.60
C ALA A 4 25.37 37.95 -81.36
N GLU A 5 26.58 37.43 -81.11
CA GLU A 5 26.85 36.50 -80.00
C GLU A 5 27.47 37.14 -78.75
N VAL A 6 27.83 38.43 -78.79
CA VAL A 6 28.52 39.09 -77.67
C VAL A 6 27.56 39.82 -76.70
N GLU A 7 26.31 40.08 -77.06
CA GLU A 7 25.36 40.80 -76.19
C GLU A 7 24.47 39.91 -75.30
N CYS A 8 24.45 38.58 -75.49
CA CYS A 8 23.53 37.70 -74.76
C CYS A 8 24.08 37.17 -73.42
N SER A 9 25.40 37.00 -73.27
CA SER A 9 25.97 36.43 -72.04
C SER A 9 26.10 37.46 -70.90
N THR A 10 26.31 38.73 -71.22
CA THR A 10 26.38 39.84 -70.26
C THR A 10 25.01 40.19 -69.67
N CYS A 11 23.93 40.17 -70.45
CA CYS A 11 22.57 40.40 -69.94
C CYS A 11 22.09 39.29 -68.99
N SER A 12 22.38 38.02 -69.28
CA SER A 12 21.99 36.89 -68.43
C SER A 12 22.78 36.87 -67.11
N ALA A 13 24.09 37.14 -67.14
CA ALA A 13 24.91 37.23 -65.95
C ALA A 13 24.49 38.43 -65.06
N VAL A 14 24.19 39.59 -65.66
CA VAL A 14 23.72 40.78 -64.93
C VAL A 14 22.33 40.56 -64.32
N LEU A 15 21.40 39.90 -65.02
CA LEU A 15 20.08 39.55 -64.46
C LEU A 15 20.18 38.52 -63.33
N THR A 16 21.09 37.54 -63.42
CA THR A 16 21.28 36.51 -62.39
C THR A 16 21.99 37.07 -61.16
N LEU A 17 22.96 37.98 -61.34
CA LEU A 17 23.60 38.70 -60.25
C LEU A 17 22.62 39.68 -59.60
N ALA A 18 21.83 40.42 -60.38
CA ALA A 18 20.81 41.33 -59.88
C ALA A 18 19.73 40.59 -59.09
N ASP A 19 19.29 39.40 -59.54
CA ASP A 19 18.33 38.56 -58.82
C ASP A 19 18.91 37.99 -57.52
N ARG A 20 20.19 37.55 -57.49
CA ARG A 20 20.86 37.16 -56.23
C ARG A 20 21.02 38.34 -55.28
N THR A 21 21.43 39.49 -55.78
CA THR A 21 21.63 40.69 -54.96
C THR A 21 20.29 41.21 -54.42
N LEU A 22 19.20 41.12 -55.20
CA LEU A 22 17.85 41.46 -54.77
C LEU A 22 17.35 40.46 -53.72
N ARG A 23 17.59 39.15 -53.91
CA ARG A 23 17.22 38.09 -52.97
C ARG A 23 17.99 38.19 -51.65
N ASP A 24 19.28 38.51 -51.70
CA ASP A 24 20.13 38.73 -50.53
C ASP A 24 19.73 40.02 -49.79
N ARG A 25 19.38 41.09 -50.52
CA ARG A 25 18.83 42.31 -49.91
C ARG A 25 17.49 42.05 -49.25
N LEU A 26 16.57 41.34 -49.91
CA LEU A 26 15.27 40.96 -49.33
C LEU A 26 15.43 40.03 -48.13
N HIS A 27 16.38 39.10 -48.16
CA HIS A 27 16.69 38.21 -47.04
C HIS A 27 17.30 38.98 -45.86
N ALA A 28 18.25 39.89 -46.13
CA ALA A 28 18.84 40.75 -45.10
C ALA A 28 17.79 41.68 -44.47
N GLU A 29 16.89 42.24 -45.29
CA GLU A 29 15.80 43.10 -44.83
C GLU A 29 14.75 42.31 -44.03
N ALA A 30 14.43 41.09 -44.43
CA ALA A 30 13.56 40.18 -43.68
C ALA A 30 14.22 39.77 -42.35
N CYS A 31 15.49 39.39 -42.33
CA CYS A 31 16.24 39.09 -41.10
C CYS A 31 16.37 40.32 -40.18
N ALA A 32 16.47 41.53 -40.73
CA ALA A 32 16.47 42.76 -39.95
C ALA A 32 15.09 43.02 -39.33
N LYS A 33 14.00 42.87 -40.10
CA LYS A 33 12.62 42.98 -39.61
C LYS A 33 12.31 41.92 -38.54
N PHE A 34 12.78 40.69 -38.71
CA PHE A 34 12.65 39.63 -37.69
C PHE A 34 13.47 39.92 -36.43
N ARG A 35 14.71 40.40 -36.54
CA ARG A 35 15.51 40.81 -35.37
C ARG A 35 14.88 41.97 -34.63
N ALA A 36 14.36 42.96 -35.36
CA ALA A 36 13.63 44.09 -34.78
C ALA A 36 12.35 43.62 -34.07
N ALA A 37 11.57 42.71 -34.68
CA ALA A 37 10.39 42.11 -34.06
C ALA A 37 10.75 41.31 -32.79
N ALA A 38 11.81 40.50 -32.83
CA ALA A 38 12.29 39.74 -31.67
C ALA A 38 12.87 40.61 -30.55
N GLN A 39 13.44 41.77 -30.89
CA GLN A 39 13.89 42.77 -29.92
C GLN A 39 12.70 43.53 -29.32
N HIS A 40 11.72 43.90 -30.14
CA HIS A 40 10.48 44.55 -29.69
C HIS A 40 9.68 43.64 -28.75
N ILE A 41 9.55 42.36 -29.08
CA ILE A 41 8.92 41.35 -28.20
C ILE A 41 9.69 41.22 -26.88
N ARG A 42 11.03 41.18 -26.91
CA ARG A 42 11.84 41.15 -25.68
C ARG A 42 11.69 42.41 -24.83
N GLN A 43 11.62 43.59 -25.45
CA GLN A 43 11.33 44.84 -24.74
C GLN A 43 9.93 44.86 -24.13
N GLN A 44 8.91 44.40 -24.87
CA GLN A 44 7.56 44.27 -24.34
C GLN A 44 7.51 43.27 -23.17
N GLN A 45 8.25 42.15 -23.25
CA GLN A 45 8.35 41.18 -22.15
C GLN A 45 9.02 41.78 -20.90
N GLN A 46 10.08 42.56 -21.07
CA GLN A 46 10.75 43.25 -19.95
C GLN A 46 9.86 44.33 -19.33
N GLN A 47 9.14 45.10 -20.16
CA GLN A 47 8.17 46.10 -19.68
C GLN A 47 7.00 45.43 -18.95
N HIS A 48 6.50 44.30 -19.45
CA HIS A 48 5.42 43.55 -18.82
C HIS A 48 5.87 42.90 -17.50
N GLN A 49 7.09 42.36 -17.42
CA GLN A 49 7.68 41.91 -16.15
C GLN A 49 7.84 43.05 -15.13
N GLN A 50 8.30 44.23 -15.58
CA GLN A 50 8.43 45.40 -14.71
C GLN A 50 7.08 46.01 -14.31
N GLN A 51 6.03 45.88 -15.13
CA GLN A 51 4.66 46.26 -14.78
C GLN A 51 4.03 45.25 -13.81
N GLN A 52 4.22 43.95 -14.02
CA GLN A 52 3.74 42.91 -13.10
C GLN A 52 4.44 42.99 -11.74
N GLN A 53 5.74 43.27 -11.68
CA GLN A 53 6.45 43.54 -10.42
C GLN A 53 5.90 44.78 -9.69
N ARG A 54 5.36 45.78 -10.42
CA ARG A 54 4.70 46.96 -9.86
C ARG A 54 3.22 46.74 -9.51
N GLN A 55 2.55 45.76 -10.11
CA GLN A 55 1.14 45.43 -9.87
C GLN A 55 0.92 44.38 -8.77
N ILE A 56 1.98 43.73 -8.26
CA ILE A 56 1.92 42.88 -7.05
C ILE A 56 1.50 43.67 -5.78
N SER A 57 1.32 44.99 -5.87
CA SER A 57 0.72 45.82 -4.81
C SER A 57 -0.73 46.30 -5.05
N ALA A 58 -1.43 45.94 -6.13
CA ALA A 58 -2.87 46.25 -6.25
C ALA A 58 -3.61 45.48 -7.37
N THR A 59 -4.74 44.86 -6.99
CA THR A 59 -5.92 44.44 -7.80
C THR A 59 -5.94 43.09 -8.57
N GLY A 60 -7.16 42.51 -8.63
CA GLY A 60 -7.49 41.10 -8.89
C GLY A 60 -7.92 40.70 -10.34
N PRO A 61 -8.64 39.57 -10.52
CA PRO A 61 -8.32 38.55 -11.55
C PRO A 61 -9.14 38.58 -12.86
N GLU A 62 -9.48 39.73 -13.44
CA GLU A 62 -10.27 39.77 -14.70
C GLU A 62 -9.49 40.03 -16.01
N GLN A 63 -8.17 40.29 -15.95
CA GLN A 63 -7.41 40.69 -17.15
C GLN A 63 -6.58 39.58 -17.83
N VAL A 64 -6.52 38.37 -17.26
CA VAL A 64 -5.63 37.30 -17.74
C VAL A 64 -6.25 36.46 -18.87
N ASP A 65 -7.58 36.27 -18.89
CA ASP A 65 -8.25 35.39 -19.86
C ASP A 65 -8.34 36.00 -21.28
N GLY A 66 -8.41 37.32 -21.40
CA GLY A 66 -8.46 38.01 -22.70
C GLY A 66 -7.16 37.89 -23.51
N ALA A 67 -6.01 37.86 -22.83
CA ALA A 67 -4.70 37.73 -23.46
C ALA A 67 -4.44 36.30 -23.99
N ILE A 68 -4.94 35.29 -23.28
CA ILE A 68 -4.81 33.87 -23.68
C ILE A 68 -5.63 33.59 -24.95
N GLN A 69 -6.85 34.13 -25.05
CA GLN A 69 -7.67 33.98 -26.26
C GLN A 69 -7.06 34.67 -27.48
N GLN A 70 -6.45 35.85 -27.32
CA GLN A 70 -5.77 36.54 -28.42
C GLN A 70 -4.51 35.81 -28.90
N MET A 71 -3.73 35.22 -27.98
CA MET A 71 -2.56 34.41 -28.36
C MET A 71 -2.94 33.11 -29.08
N GLN A 72 -4.03 32.45 -28.65
CA GLN A 72 -4.53 31.24 -29.33
C GLN A 72 -5.14 31.52 -30.70
N ALA A 73 -5.73 32.70 -30.90
CA ALA A 73 -6.22 33.14 -32.20
C ALA A 73 -5.07 33.47 -33.17
N ALA A 74 -4.01 34.14 -32.68
CA ALA A 74 -2.81 34.42 -33.46
C ALA A 74 -2.06 33.14 -33.86
N ALA A 75 -1.99 32.13 -32.97
CA ALA A 75 -1.38 30.84 -33.28
C ALA A 75 -2.12 30.09 -34.40
N ARG A 76 -3.46 30.10 -34.39
CA ARG A 76 -4.29 29.49 -35.44
C ARG A 76 -4.20 30.22 -36.78
N ALA A 77 -4.07 31.55 -36.77
CA ALA A 77 -3.87 32.33 -37.99
C ALA A 77 -2.51 32.06 -38.66
N ILE A 78 -1.49 31.71 -37.87
CA ILE A 78 -0.14 31.39 -38.35
C ILE A 78 -0.06 29.96 -38.90
N GLU A 79 -0.81 29.00 -38.35
CA GLU A 79 -0.90 27.62 -38.88
C GLU A 79 -1.58 27.52 -40.26
N ALA A 80 -2.40 28.51 -40.64
CA ALA A 80 -3.07 28.54 -41.94
C ALA A 80 -2.12 28.86 -43.11
N ILE A 81 -0.91 29.36 -42.85
CA ILE A 81 0.09 29.67 -43.87
C ILE A 81 0.99 28.44 -44.09
N ARG A 82 0.68 27.62 -45.10
CA ARG A 82 1.52 26.46 -45.48
C ARG A 82 2.89 26.95 -45.98
N PRO A 83 4.02 26.55 -45.35
CA PRO A 83 5.35 26.84 -45.89
C PRO A 83 5.72 25.80 -46.93
N ASP A 84 5.90 26.25 -48.18
CA ASP A 84 6.28 25.39 -49.30
C ASP A 84 7.76 24.97 -49.22
N GLY A 85 7.99 23.66 -49.19
CA GLY A 85 9.22 22.93 -49.56
C GLY A 85 10.58 23.25 -48.92
N SER A 86 10.75 24.34 -48.17
CA SER A 86 12.08 24.81 -47.79
C SER A 86 12.52 24.24 -46.43
N ARG A 87 13.52 23.33 -46.43
CA ARG A 87 14.06 22.64 -45.22
C ARG A 87 14.43 23.59 -44.06
N TRP A 88 14.77 24.85 -44.34
CA TRP A 88 15.07 25.85 -43.31
C TRP A 88 13.82 26.35 -42.56
N LEU A 89 12.65 26.43 -43.20
CA LEU A 89 11.38 26.81 -42.57
C LEU A 89 10.89 25.74 -41.60
N VAL A 90 11.12 24.45 -41.92
CA VAL A 90 10.80 23.33 -41.01
C VAL A 90 11.69 23.37 -39.77
N TRP A 91 12.98 23.69 -39.92
CA TRP A 91 13.91 23.80 -38.80
C TRP A 91 13.61 25.02 -37.92
N ALA A 92 13.27 26.17 -38.52
CA ALA A 92 12.82 27.36 -37.81
C ALA A 92 11.49 27.15 -37.06
N TRP A 93 10.55 26.39 -37.65
CA TRP A 93 9.32 25.97 -37.00
C TRP A 93 9.56 25.05 -35.80
N GLY A 94 10.51 24.11 -35.92
CA GLY A 94 10.94 23.25 -34.81
C GLY A 94 11.50 24.06 -33.64
N LEU A 95 12.33 25.06 -33.90
CA LEU A 95 12.84 25.98 -32.88
C LEU A 95 11.74 26.80 -32.21
N LEU A 96 10.80 27.34 -32.99
CA LEU A 96 9.69 28.12 -32.44
C LEU A 96 8.79 27.27 -31.53
N ARG A 97 8.51 26.03 -31.95
CA ARG A 97 7.70 25.08 -31.19
C ARG A 97 8.38 24.63 -29.90
N ASN A 98 9.70 24.39 -29.93
CA ASN A 98 10.48 24.11 -28.73
C ASN A 98 10.54 25.33 -27.79
N CYS A 99 10.67 26.53 -28.33
CA CYS A 99 10.65 27.76 -27.54
C CYS A 99 9.28 28.00 -26.87
N LEU A 100 8.18 27.72 -27.57
CA LEU A 100 6.82 27.77 -27.03
C LEU A 100 6.60 26.70 -25.94
N ALA A 101 7.06 25.48 -26.17
CA ALA A 101 6.99 24.40 -25.18
C ALA A 101 7.80 24.74 -23.92
N GLN A 102 9.00 25.30 -24.08
CA GLN A 102 9.85 25.74 -22.97
C GLN A 102 9.20 26.91 -22.20
N GLN A 103 8.53 27.83 -22.90
CA GLN A 103 7.77 28.92 -22.26
C GLN A 103 6.57 28.38 -21.46
N GLN A 104 5.84 27.41 -22.02
CA GLN A 104 4.72 26.77 -21.34
C GLN A 104 5.18 26.02 -20.08
N GLN A 105 6.30 25.32 -20.15
CA GLN A 105 6.90 24.63 -19.01
C GLN A 105 7.35 25.61 -17.93
N GLN A 106 7.98 26.74 -18.30
CA GLN A 106 8.36 27.79 -17.35
C GLN A 106 7.15 28.43 -16.69
N GLN A 107 6.06 28.67 -17.43
CA GLN A 107 4.81 29.18 -16.85
C GLN A 107 4.18 28.20 -15.86
N GLN A 108 4.16 26.90 -16.18
CA GLN A 108 3.68 25.87 -15.24
C GLN A 108 4.53 25.82 -13.96
N GLN A 109 5.86 25.89 -14.08
CA GLN A 109 6.76 25.93 -12.92
C GLN A 109 6.53 27.17 -12.06
N GLN A 110 6.31 28.35 -12.68
CA GLN A 110 5.99 29.57 -11.94
C GLN A 110 4.64 29.49 -11.23
N GLN A 111 3.61 28.91 -11.86
CA GLN A 111 2.31 28.69 -11.22
C GLN A 111 2.40 27.72 -10.05
N GLN A 112 3.16 26.63 -10.18
CA GLN A 112 3.41 25.69 -9.08
C GLN A 112 4.14 26.36 -7.92
N HIS A 113 5.16 27.17 -8.21
CA HIS A 113 5.90 27.90 -7.18
C HIS A 113 5.00 28.91 -6.44
N GLN A 114 4.13 29.63 -7.16
CA GLN A 114 3.15 30.53 -6.54
C GLN A 114 2.13 29.80 -5.67
N LEU A 115 1.65 28.62 -6.11
CA LEU A 115 0.75 27.78 -5.31
C LEU A 115 1.43 27.32 -4.02
N GLN A 116 2.69 26.89 -4.11
CA GLN A 116 3.45 26.43 -2.94
C GLN A 116 3.70 27.58 -1.95
N GLN A 117 4.04 28.78 -2.43
CA GLN A 117 4.18 29.96 -1.58
C GLN A 117 2.85 30.33 -0.89
N ARG A 118 1.72 30.26 -1.60
CA ARG A 118 0.39 30.50 -1.01
C ARG A 118 0.05 29.48 0.08
N GLN A 119 0.34 28.20 -0.13
CA GLN A 119 0.13 27.16 0.88
C GLN A 119 0.99 27.40 2.12
N GLN A 120 2.26 27.76 1.96
CA GLN A 120 3.14 28.09 3.09
C GLN A 120 2.65 29.32 3.86
N GLN A 121 2.19 30.36 3.16
CA GLN A 121 1.61 31.55 3.81
C GLN A 121 0.32 31.22 4.57
N GLN A 122 -0.56 30.37 4.01
CA GLN A 122 -1.77 29.90 4.69
C GLN A 122 -1.43 29.10 5.96
N GLN A 123 -0.51 28.14 5.88
CA GLN A 123 -0.06 27.36 7.03
C GLN A 123 0.55 28.25 8.13
N HIS A 124 1.35 29.24 7.75
CA HIS A 124 1.92 30.19 8.71
C HIS A 124 0.85 31.07 9.37
N ALA A 125 -0.14 31.54 8.60
CA ALA A 125 -1.27 32.33 9.12
C ALA A 125 -2.15 31.49 10.07
N GLU A 126 -2.45 30.24 9.73
CA GLU A 126 -3.19 29.31 10.58
C GLU A 126 -2.44 29.02 11.88
N SER A 127 -1.12 28.84 11.82
CA SER A 127 -0.29 28.64 13.02
C SER A 127 -0.36 29.84 13.96
N LYS A 128 -0.24 31.07 13.42
CA LYS A 128 -0.37 32.31 14.22
C LYS A 128 -1.76 32.46 14.82
N LEU A 129 -2.80 32.14 14.07
CA LEU A 129 -4.17 32.18 14.57
C LEU A 129 -4.38 31.17 15.73
N ARG A 130 -3.85 29.95 15.59
CA ARG A 130 -3.89 28.94 16.67
C ARG A 130 -3.14 29.39 17.92
N GLU A 131 -2.00 30.05 17.76
CA GLU A 131 -1.21 30.58 18.86
C GLU A 131 -1.94 31.73 19.58
N GLN A 132 -2.58 32.63 18.83
CA GLN A 132 -3.44 33.68 19.38
C GLN A 132 -4.67 33.13 20.10
N LEU A 133 -5.31 32.10 19.53
CA LEU A 133 -6.47 31.44 20.13
C LEU A 133 -6.10 30.74 21.45
N ARG A 134 -4.92 30.09 21.50
CA ARG A 134 -4.35 29.52 22.74
C ARG A 134 -4.06 30.60 23.77
N ALA A 135 -3.43 31.70 23.38
CA ALA A 135 -3.15 32.82 24.28
C ALA A 135 -4.43 33.47 24.84
N GLN A 136 -5.50 33.54 24.05
CA GLN A 136 -6.81 34.00 24.52
C GLN A 136 -7.52 32.99 25.43
N GLN A 137 -7.44 31.68 25.13
CA GLN A 137 -7.95 30.62 26.00
C GLN A 137 -7.22 30.60 27.35
N ASP A 138 -5.92 30.86 27.37
CA ASP A 138 -5.10 30.98 28.58
C ASP A 138 -5.42 32.26 29.38
N SER A 139 -5.90 33.33 28.74
CA SER A 139 -6.36 34.54 29.44
C SER A 139 -7.75 34.37 30.07
N VAL A 140 -8.65 33.59 29.43
CA VAL A 140 -10.02 33.36 29.91
C VAL A 140 -10.06 32.31 31.04
N THR A 141 -9.11 31.38 31.08
CA THR A 141 -9.01 30.35 32.14
C THR A 141 -8.35 30.83 33.42
N ARG A 142 -7.67 31.98 33.43
CA ARG A 142 -6.98 32.51 34.62
C ARG A 142 -7.88 33.17 35.66
N GLU A 143 -9.10 33.58 35.33
CA GLU A 143 -10.02 34.20 36.30
C GLU A 143 -11.01 33.23 36.96
N THR A 144 -11.21 32.03 36.40
CA THR A 144 -12.11 31.01 36.99
C THR A 144 -11.39 29.87 37.71
N ALA A 145 -10.08 29.66 37.45
CA ALA A 145 -9.30 28.59 38.08
C ALA A 145 -8.78 28.92 39.49
N GLN A 146 -8.65 30.20 39.86
CA GLN A 146 -8.00 30.57 41.12
C GLN A 146 -8.86 30.32 42.38
N ALA A 147 -10.19 30.33 42.26
CA ALA A 147 -11.11 29.99 43.35
C ALA A 147 -11.34 28.46 43.48
N ALA A 148 -11.38 27.74 42.37
CA ALA A 148 -11.55 26.28 42.34
C ALA A 148 -10.30 25.54 42.84
N LEU A 149 -9.10 26.06 42.55
CA LEU A 149 -7.83 25.45 42.96
C LEU A 149 -7.59 25.54 44.48
N ILE A 150 -8.02 26.64 45.13
CA ILE A 150 -7.91 26.80 46.60
C ILE A 150 -8.86 25.83 47.32
N HIS A 151 -10.09 25.68 46.81
CA HIS A 151 -11.06 24.76 47.38
C HIS A 151 -10.64 23.29 47.16
N GLN A 152 -10.06 22.97 46.01
CA GLN A 152 -9.52 21.64 45.69
C GLN A 152 -8.27 21.30 46.52
N GLN A 153 -7.36 22.26 46.75
CA GLN A 153 -6.18 22.06 47.61
C GLN A 153 -6.57 21.85 49.07
N GLN A 154 -7.55 22.58 49.60
CA GLN A 154 -8.04 22.37 50.97
C GLN A 154 -8.72 21.01 51.14
N HIS A 155 -9.52 20.59 50.16
CA HIS A 155 -10.15 19.26 50.17
C HIS A 155 -9.12 18.13 50.08
N HIS A 156 -8.06 18.33 49.29
CA HIS A 156 -6.98 17.36 49.14
C HIS A 156 -6.10 17.26 50.40
N GLN A 157 -5.81 18.38 51.07
CA GLN A 157 -5.12 18.37 52.37
C GLN A 157 -5.94 17.67 53.47
N LEU A 158 -7.25 17.89 53.51
CA LEU A 158 -8.13 17.22 54.48
C LEU A 158 -8.17 15.69 54.25
N GLN A 159 -8.23 15.26 52.99
CA GLN A 159 -8.18 13.84 52.63
C GLN A 159 -6.82 13.20 52.97
N GLN A 160 -5.71 13.90 52.74
CA GLN A 160 -4.38 13.41 53.10
C GLN A 160 -4.21 13.28 54.63
N GLN A 161 -4.75 14.21 55.42
CA GLN A 161 -4.75 14.09 56.89
C GLN A 161 -5.61 12.93 57.40
N GLN A 162 -6.79 12.70 56.81
CA GLN A 162 -7.62 11.54 57.16
C GLN A 162 -6.97 10.22 56.76
N GLN A 163 -6.31 10.15 55.59
CA GLN A 163 -5.56 8.97 55.18
C GLN A 163 -4.34 8.70 56.07
N GLN A 164 -3.62 9.74 56.51
CA GLN A 164 -2.50 9.57 57.45
C GLN A 164 -2.97 9.07 58.83
N GLN A 165 -4.11 9.54 59.34
CA GLN A 165 -4.68 9.03 60.58
C GLN A 165 -5.17 7.57 60.47
N GLN A 166 -5.77 7.19 59.33
CA GLN A 166 -6.15 5.79 59.07
C GLN A 166 -4.91 4.90 58.89
N GLN A 167 -3.86 5.38 58.23
CA GLN A 167 -2.60 4.64 58.08
C GLN A 167 -1.87 4.46 59.41
N GLN A 168 -1.88 5.45 60.32
CA GLN A 168 -1.26 5.29 61.64
C GLN A 168 -2.01 4.31 62.55
N GLN A 169 -3.31 4.10 62.34
CA GLN A 169 -4.10 3.10 63.08
C GLN A 169 -4.01 1.70 62.46
N GLN A 170 -3.81 1.57 61.14
CA GLN A 170 -3.74 0.29 60.43
C GLN A 170 -2.31 -0.24 60.23
N GLN A 171 -1.27 0.61 60.33
CA GLN A 171 0.13 0.23 60.14
C GLN A 171 0.65 -0.86 61.09
N PRO A 172 0.34 -0.85 62.40
CA PRO A 172 0.82 -1.91 63.29
C PRO A 172 0.21 -3.29 62.98
N GLN A 173 -1.06 -3.32 62.55
CA GLN A 173 -1.74 -4.56 62.13
C GLN A 173 -1.27 -5.05 60.75
N GLN A 174 -1.07 -4.14 59.78
CA GLN A 174 -0.55 -4.50 58.45
C GLN A 174 0.92 -4.92 58.48
N GLN A 175 1.77 -4.32 59.32
CA GLN A 175 3.16 -4.76 59.47
C GLN A 175 3.27 -6.16 60.09
N GLN A 176 2.38 -6.51 61.02
CA GLN A 176 2.36 -7.84 61.63
C GLN A 176 1.85 -8.91 60.64
N GLN A 177 0.90 -8.56 59.77
CA GLN A 177 0.44 -9.42 58.67
C GLN A 177 1.46 -9.54 57.53
N GLN A 178 2.17 -8.45 57.19
CA GLN A 178 3.23 -8.46 56.18
C GLN A 178 4.48 -9.23 56.63
N GLN A 179 4.84 -9.20 57.91
CA GLN A 179 5.92 -10.06 58.42
C GLN A 179 5.57 -11.55 58.34
N GLN A 180 4.29 -11.93 58.56
CA GLN A 180 3.84 -13.32 58.37
C GLN A 180 3.77 -13.72 56.89
N GLN A 181 3.41 -12.81 55.98
CA GLN A 181 3.41 -13.07 54.54
C GLN A 181 4.81 -13.07 53.91
N GLN A 182 5.74 -12.23 54.37
CA GLN A 182 7.14 -12.24 53.91
C GLN A 182 7.88 -13.51 54.34
N GLN A 183 7.51 -14.13 55.47
CA GLN A 183 8.03 -15.44 55.86
C GLN A 183 7.51 -16.59 54.97
N GLN A 184 6.37 -16.39 54.27
CA GLN A 184 5.82 -17.36 53.31
C GLN A 184 6.24 -17.10 51.86
N GLN A 185 6.64 -15.87 51.50
CA GLN A 185 7.03 -15.50 50.14
C GLN A 185 8.54 -15.64 49.82
N LEU A 186 9.36 -16.09 50.78
CA LEU A 186 10.77 -16.48 50.55
C LEU A 186 10.92 -17.84 49.83
N LEU A 187 9.82 -18.44 49.35
CA LEU A 187 9.79 -19.63 48.50
C LEU A 187 8.85 -19.44 47.30
N SER A 188 9.09 -18.45 46.43
CA SER A 188 8.79 -18.54 44.98
C SER A 188 8.86 -17.17 44.28
N ASN A 189 10.00 -16.88 43.66
CA ASN A 189 10.11 -16.44 42.25
C ASN A 189 11.52 -15.92 41.97
N PRO A 190 12.24 -16.47 40.97
CA PRO A 190 13.21 -15.69 40.25
C PRO A 190 12.55 -15.06 39.02
N SER A 191 12.75 -13.75 38.91
CA SER A 191 13.00 -13.08 37.64
C SER A 191 13.95 -13.93 36.79
N CYS A 192 13.59 -14.22 35.54
CA CYS A 192 14.55 -14.67 34.54
C CYS A 192 14.05 -14.36 33.14
N CYS A 193 14.98 -13.88 32.32
CA CYS A 193 15.02 -14.11 30.88
C CYS A 193 14.75 -15.59 30.60
N VAL A 194 13.50 -15.92 30.30
CA VAL A 194 13.10 -17.28 29.97
C VAL A 194 13.53 -17.55 28.54
N SER A 195 14.37 -18.58 28.34
CA SER A 195 14.69 -19.07 27.01
C SER A 195 13.41 -19.46 26.25
N PRO A 196 13.33 -19.33 24.91
CA PRO A 196 12.12 -19.62 24.13
C PRO A 196 11.48 -21.01 24.35
N GLY A 197 12.16 -21.94 25.02
CA GLY A 197 11.64 -23.28 25.34
C GLY A 197 10.65 -23.38 26.51
N GLU A 198 10.54 -22.34 27.34
CA GLU A 198 9.76 -22.36 28.59
C GLU A 198 8.62 -21.33 28.64
N ASP A 199 8.47 -20.47 27.62
CA ASP A 199 7.34 -19.53 27.54
C ASP A 199 6.03 -20.28 27.18
N PRO A 200 5.01 -20.31 28.05
CA PRO A 200 3.75 -20.98 27.75
C PRO A 200 3.01 -20.39 26.54
N TRP A 201 3.23 -19.11 26.22
CA TRP A 201 2.67 -18.49 25.02
C TRP A 201 3.38 -18.96 23.75
N ALA A 202 4.69 -19.21 23.80
CA ALA A 202 5.42 -19.76 22.68
C ALA A 202 4.88 -21.15 22.29
N ARG A 203 4.59 -22.02 23.27
CA ARG A 203 3.95 -23.33 23.02
C ARG A 203 2.57 -23.21 22.40
N ARG A 204 1.75 -22.28 22.88
CA ARG A 204 0.42 -22.01 22.34
C ARG A 204 0.47 -21.51 20.90
N MET A 205 1.40 -20.59 20.61
CA MET A 205 1.65 -20.11 19.25
C MET A 205 2.00 -21.28 18.31
N VAL A 206 2.95 -22.13 18.70
CA VAL A 206 3.33 -23.32 17.92
C VAL A 206 2.14 -24.26 17.72
N SER A 207 1.34 -24.49 18.77
CA SER A 207 0.14 -25.33 18.68
C SER A 207 -0.92 -24.76 17.72
N ALA A 208 -1.07 -23.44 17.65
CA ALA A 208 -2.01 -22.77 16.76
C ALA A 208 -1.58 -22.85 15.27
N LEU A 209 -0.31 -23.13 15.00
CA LEU A 209 0.25 -23.35 13.66
C LEU A 209 0.13 -24.80 13.17
N ARG A 210 -0.68 -25.65 13.83
CA ARG A 210 -0.86 -27.03 13.36
C ARG A 210 -1.43 -27.05 11.94
N LEU A 211 -0.67 -27.63 11.02
CA LEU A 211 -1.07 -27.82 9.63
C LEU A 211 -2.08 -28.96 9.49
N PHE A 212 -3.10 -28.75 8.67
CA PHE A 212 -4.14 -29.71 8.31
C PHE A 212 -4.13 -30.01 6.81
N ALA A 213 -4.76 -31.11 6.43
CA ALA A 213 -5.00 -31.49 5.05
C ALA A 213 -6.44 -32.00 4.89
N PRO A 214 -7.04 -31.88 3.70
CA PRO A 214 -8.33 -32.50 3.41
C PRO A 214 -8.26 -34.02 3.65
N ALA A 215 -9.28 -34.57 4.29
CA ALA A 215 -9.42 -36.02 4.44
C ALA A 215 -9.61 -36.65 3.06
N SER A 216 -8.85 -37.71 2.76
CA SER A 216 -9.02 -38.44 1.51
C SER A 216 -10.43 -39.03 1.47
N ARG A 217 -11.28 -38.59 0.53
CA ARG A 217 -12.58 -39.26 0.31
C ARG A 217 -12.27 -40.72 -0.03
N LYS A 218 -12.67 -41.65 0.84
CA LYS A 218 -12.69 -43.08 0.49
C LYS A 218 -13.66 -43.21 -0.69
N GLN A 219 -13.13 -43.48 -1.89
CA GLN A 219 -13.97 -43.95 -2.98
C GLN A 219 -14.70 -45.21 -2.48
N PRO A 220 -16.03 -45.34 -2.68
CA PRO A 220 -16.72 -46.57 -2.36
C PRO A 220 -16.04 -47.71 -3.11
N GLN A 221 -15.52 -48.70 -2.39
CA GLN A 221 -15.01 -49.93 -2.99
C GLN A 221 -16.17 -50.59 -3.73
N GLN A 222 -16.24 -50.39 -5.04
CA GLN A 222 -17.04 -51.25 -5.89
C GLN A 222 -16.44 -52.64 -5.76
N GLN A 223 -17.16 -53.52 -5.08
CA GLN A 223 -16.89 -54.95 -5.09
C GLN A 223 -16.79 -55.38 -6.56
N GLN A 224 -15.61 -55.86 -6.94
CA GLN A 224 -15.37 -56.42 -8.27
C GLN A 224 -16.22 -57.67 -8.44
N GLN A 225 -17.45 -57.51 -8.95
CA GLN A 225 -18.10 -58.54 -9.73
C GLN A 225 -17.71 -58.30 -11.18
N GLN A 226 -16.83 -59.16 -11.68
CA GLN A 226 -16.50 -59.28 -13.09
C GLN A 226 -17.79 -59.43 -13.88
N HIS A 227 -18.13 -58.48 -14.77
CA HIS A 227 -18.78 -58.74 -16.06
C HIS A 227 -18.56 -57.52 -16.97
N GLN A 228 -18.25 -57.82 -18.23
CA GLN A 228 -17.62 -56.98 -19.23
C GLN A 228 -18.57 -55.91 -19.82
N GLN A 229 -18.08 -54.67 -19.94
CA GLN A 229 -18.30 -53.77 -21.09
C GLN A 229 -17.34 -52.57 -20.98
N PRO A 230 -16.59 -52.18 -22.03
CA PRO A 230 -15.75 -50.99 -22.01
C PRO A 230 -16.61 -49.75 -22.28
N GLN A 231 -17.26 -49.22 -21.25
CA GLN A 231 -17.58 -47.80 -21.24
C GLN A 231 -16.33 -47.09 -20.73
N GLN A 232 -15.80 -46.16 -21.54
CA GLN A 232 -14.70 -45.30 -21.11
C GLN A 232 -15.12 -44.63 -19.80
N PRO A 233 -14.36 -44.81 -18.69
CA PRO A 233 -14.59 -44.00 -17.53
C PRO A 233 -14.27 -42.57 -17.94
N GLN A 234 -15.30 -41.71 -18.02
CA GLN A 234 -15.09 -40.28 -17.88
C GLN A 234 -14.51 -40.08 -16.48
N GLN A 235 -13.18 -40.12 -16.40
CA GLN A 235 -12.45 -39.61 -15.25
C GLN A 235 -12.78 -38.12 -15.21
N GLN A 236 -13.77 -37.74 -14.41
CA GLN A 236 -13.76 -36.41 -13.83
C GLN A 236 -12.52 -36.38 -12.95
N GLU A 237 -11.37 -36.03 -13.53
CA GLU A 237 -10.18 -35.66 -12.78
C GLU A 237 -10.64 -34.57 -11.81
N GLY A 238 -10.70 -34.92 -10.52
CA GLY A 238 -11.10 -33.97 -9.49
C GLY A 238 -10.16 -32.77 -9.55
N PHE A 239 -10.72 -31.56 -9.68
CA PHE A 239 -9.93 -30.34 -9.63
C PHE A 239 -9.04 -30.36 -8.37
N PRO A 240 -7.75 -30.01 -8.48
CA PRO A 240 -6.90 -29.88 -7.31
C PRO A 240 -7.49 -28.78 -6.42
N LEU A 241 -7.79 -29.14 -5.17
CA LEU A 241 -8.45 -28.23 -4.22
C LEU A 241 -7.54 -27.07 -3.78
N LYS A 242 -6.23 -27.16 -4.04
CA LYS A 242 -5.27 -26.08 -3.84
C LYS A 242 -4.63 -25.70 -5.18
N ARG A 243 -4.41 -24.39 -5.41
CA ARG A 243 -3.77 -23.84 -6.61
C ARG A 243 -2.87 -22.67 -6.23
N ARG A 244 -1.69 -22.53 -6.87
CA ARG A 244 -0.90 -21.29 -6.78
C ARG A 244 -1.46 -20.24 -7.74
N ILE A 245 -1.59 -19.01 -7.27
CA ILE A 245 -1.97 -17.83 -8.05
C ILE A 245 -0.82 -16.82 -7.99
N GLY A 246 -0.56 -16.13 -9.10
CA GLY A 246 0.53 -15.15 -9.21
C GLY A 246 1.70 -15.68 -10.05
N PRO A 247 2.91 -15.11 -9.90
CA PRO A 247 4.06 -15.45 -10.73
C PRO A 247 4.43 -16.94 -10.67
N VAL A 248 4.73 -17.50 -11.84
CA VAL A 248 5.09 -18.93 -11.98
C VAL A 248 6.56 -19.11 -11.67
N GLY A 249 6.86 -19.99 -10.70
CA GLY A 249 8.23 -20.40 -10.38
C GLY A 249 9.08 -19.33 -9.71
N CYS A 250 8.46 -18.27 -9.19
CA CYS A 250 9.14 -17.25 -8.38
C CYS A 250 8.21 -16.69 -7.29
N ASP A 251 8.79 -15.79 -6.51
CA ASP A 251 8.17 -15.08 -5.39
C ASP A 251 6.96 -14.22 -5.81
N GLY A 252 6.11 -13.87 -4.84
CA GLY A 252 4.97 -12.97 -4.99
C GLY A 252 3.66 -13.64 -5.42
N GLY A 253 3.57 -14.97 -5.32
CA GLY A 253 2.33 -15.73 -5.52
C GLY A 253 1.90 -16.43 -4.23
N TYR A 254 0.61 -16.76 -4.12
CA TYR A 254 0.06 -17.44 -2.95
C TYR A 254 -0.72 -18.69 -3.35
N VAL A 255 -0.69 -19.70 -2.48
CA VAL A 255 -1.53 -20.89 -2.62
C VAL A 255 -2.92 -20.57 -2.08
N VAL A 256 -3.95 -20.82 -2.90
CA VAL A 256 -5.36 -20.61 -2.59
C VAL A 256 -6.13 -21.93 -2.61
N TRP A 257 -7.27 -21.96 -1.94
CA TRP A 257 -8.24 -23.03 -2.06
C TRP A 257 -9.19 -22.80 -3.26
N ASP A 258 -9.21 -23.72 -4.22
CA ASP A 258 -10.03 -23.66 -5.43
C ASP A 258 -11.18 -24.67 -5.34
N SER A 259 -12.39 -24.15 -5.09
CA SER A 259 -13.63 -24.94 -5.06
C SER A 259 -14.19 -25.25 -6.45
N GLY A 260 -13.52 -24.80 -7.52
CA GLY A 260 -13.97 -24.91 -8.91
C GLY A 260 -14.90 -23.79 -9.38
N GLN A 261 -15.25 -22.83 -8.50
CA GLN A 261 -16.11 -21.69 -8.83
C GLN A 261 -15.36 -20.60 -9.62
N ARG A 262 -16.07 -19.87 -10.49
CA ARG A 262 -15.50 -18.78 -11.31
C ARG A 262 -16.46 -17.57 -11.34
N PRO A 263 -16.00 -16.33 -11.04
CA PRO A 263 -14.67 -16.00 -10.52
C PRO A 263 -14.38 -16.76 -9.21
N LEU A 264 -13.11 -16.94 -8.87
CA LEU A 264 -12.76 -17.71 -7.67
C LEU A 264 -13.32 -17.04 -6.41
N PHE A 265 -13.30 -15.72 -6.39
CA PHE A 265 -13.94 -14.88 -5.40
C PHE A 265 -14.68 -13.74 -6.10
N ASP A 266 -15.78 -13.28 -5.52
CA ASP A 266 -16.45 -12.05 -5.94
C ASP A 266 -15.58 -10.83 -5.59
N LYS A 267 -14.94 -10.86 -4.43
CA LYS A 267 -14.11 -9.76 -3.92
C LYS A 267 -12.82 -10.26 -3.25
N LEU A 268 -11.74 -9.53 -3.46
CA LEU A 268 -10.48 -9.67 -2.73
C LEU A 268 -10.18 -8.38 -1.98
N LEU A 269 -9.89 -8.50 -0.69
CA LEU A 269 -9.26 -7.46 0.10
C LEU A 269 -7.77 -7.79 0.21
N SER A 270 -6.90 -6.97 -0.37
CA SER A 270 -5.45 -7.23 -0.41
C SER A 270 -4.67 -6.10 0.29
N TYR A 271 -3.71 -6.48 1.12
CA TYR A 271 -2.82 -5.57 1.84
C TYR A 271 -1.36 -5.85 1.51
N GLY A 272 -0.59 -4.76 1.40
CA GLY A 272 0.85 -4.76 1.08
C GLY A 272 1.13 -5.36 -0.30
N VAL A 273 0.88 -4.57 -1.34
CA VAL A 273 1.05 -5.02 -2.73
C VAL A 273 2.39 -4.61 -3.32
N ASP A 274 3.15 -3.77 -2.61
CA ASP A 274 4.48 -3.29 -2.98
C ASP A 274 4.61 -3.02 -4.51
N THR A 275 5.62 -3.60 -5.15
CA THR A 275 5.95 -3.39 -6.56
C THR A 275 5.45 -4.52 -7.47
N ASN A 276 4.78 -5.53 -6.92
CA ASN A 276 4.25 -6.67 -7.66
C ASN A 276 2.78 -6.96 -7.28
N VAL A 277 1.89 -6.86 -8.27
CA VAL A 277 0.45 -7.11 -8.12
C VAL A 277 -0.03 -8.31 -8.96
N ASP A 278 0.87 -9.24 -9.30
CA ASP A 278 0.54 -10.33 -10.23
C ASP A 278 -0.49 -11.30 -9.66
N PHE A 279 -0.46 -11.54 -8.35
CA PHE A 279 -1.50 -12.29 -7.64
C PHE A 279 -2.88 -11.63 -7.79
N GLU A 280 -2.97 -10.34 -7.48
CA GLU A 280 -4.20 -9.54 -7.60
C GLU A 280 -4.67 -9.47 -9.05
N PHE A 281 -3.74 -9.31 -9.98
CA PHE A 281 -4.02 -9.13 -11.40
C PHE A 281 -4.62 -10.40 -12.01
N GLU A 282 -4.12 -11.58 -11.65
CA GLU A 282 -4.69 -12.86 -12.10
C GLU A 282 -6.14 -13.01 -11.63
N LEU A 283 -6.42 -12.73 -10.36
CA LEU A 283 -7.78 -12.79 -9.80
C LEU A 283 -8.69 -11.76 -10.45
N ALA A 284 -8.23 -10.51 -10.61
CA ALA A 284 -9.00 -9.46 -11.25
C ALA A 284 -9.34 -9.76 -12.71
N SER A 285 -8.39 -10.37 -13.44
CA SER A 285 -8.57 -10.82 -14.82
C SER A 285 -9.62 -11.94 -14.92
N SER A 286 -9.83 -12.71 -13.85
CA SER A 286 -10.87 -13.73 -13.77
C SER A 286 -12.26 -13.20 -13.37
N GLY A 287 -12.38 -11.90 -13.10
CA GLY A 287 -13.64 -11.23 -12.75
C GLY A 287 -13.77 -10.81 -11.28
N THR A 288 -12.79 -11.09 -10.43
CA THR A 288 -12.80 -10.66 -9.02
C THR A 288 -12.64 -9.14 -8.91
N LEU A 289 -13.41 -8.51 -8.03
CA LEU A 289 -13.20 -7.10 -7.64
C LEU A 289 -12.13 -7.02 -6.57
N VAL A 290 -11.04 -6.29 -6.83
CA VAL A 290 -9.87 -6.27 -5.95
C VAL A 290 -9.68 -4.90 -5.32
N PHE A 291 -9.69 -4.88 -4.00
CA PHE A 291 -9.49 -3.70 -3.17
C PHE A 291 -8.13 -3.80 -2.49
N MET A 292 -7.21 -2.93 -2.88
CA MET A 292 -5.81 -2.94 -2.44
C MET A 292 -5.49 -1.78 -1.52
N PHE A 293 -4.75 -2.08 -0.46
CA PHE A 293 -4.35 -1.13 0.58
C PHE A 293 -2.86 -1.24 0.83
N ASP A 294 -2.14 -0.17 0.52
CA ASP A 294 -0.71 -0.10 0.80
C ASP A 294 -0.27 1.35 0.93
N HIS A 295 0.26 1.70 2.10
CA HIS A 295 0.72 3.05 2.40
C HIS A 295 2.15 3.34 1.93
N THR A 296 2.90 2.30 1.56
CA THR A 296 4.32 2.38 1.22
C THR A 296 4.55 2.76 -0.25
N VAL A 297 3.58 2.46 -1.11
CA VAL A 297 3.65 2.76 -2.55
C VAL A 297 2.80 3.96 -2.94
N GLN A 298 3.29 4.74 -3.91
CA GLN A 298 2.56 5.92 -4.38
C GLN A 298 1.42 5.57 -5.34
N ALA A 299 1.58 4.51 -6.11
CA ALA A 299 0.61 4.01 -7.09
C ALA A 299 0.90 2.55 -7.40
N LEU A 300 -0.12 1.84 -7.92
CA LEU A 300 0.04 0.44 -8.34
C LEU A 300 0.97 0.32 -9.57
N PRO A 301 1.80 -0.74 -9.62
CA PRO A 301 2.67 -1.03 -10.77
C PRO A 301 1.88 -1.44 -12.03
N LYS A 302 0.66 -1.99 -11.86
CA LYS A 302 -0.25 -2.34 -12.96
C LYS A 302 -1.66 -1.82 -12.65
N GLN A 303 -2.39 -1.48 -13.71
CA GLN A 303 -3.78 -1.00 -13.63
C GLN A 303 -4.72 -2.05 -14.19
N HIS A 304 -5.90 -2.19 -13.60
CA HIS A 304 -6.97 -3.06 -14.09
C HIS A 304 -8.34 -2.44 -13.76
N PRO A 305 -9.39 -2.59 -14.59
CA PRO A 305 -10.70 -2.00 -14.32
C PRO A 305 -11.35 -2.47 -13.00
N ASN A 306 -11.04 -3.68 -12.57
CA ASN A 306 -11.53 -4.24 -11.30
C ASN A 306 -10.65 -3.88 -10.09
N PHE A 307 -9.62 -3.04 -10.26
CA PHE A 307 -8.77 -2.59 -9.17
C PHE A 307 -9.32 -1.31 -8.53
N THR A 308 -9.39 -1.32 -7.20
CA THR A 308 -9.57 -0.13 -6.38
C THR A 308 -8.40 -0.04 -5.41
N PHE A 309 -7.62 1.03 -5.47
CA PHE A 309 -6.45 1.22 -4.61
C PHE A 309 -6.64 2.38 -3.64
N ARG A 310 -6.22 2.18 -2.40
CA ARG A 310 -6.11 3.23 -1.38
C ARG A 310 -4.73 3.18 -0.74
N ARG A 311 -4.14 4.36 -0.56
CA ARG A 311 -2.83 4.50 0.08
C ARG A 311 -2.97 4.55 1.61
N GLU A 312 -3.49 3.48 2.18
CA GLU A 312 -3.78 3.33 3.61
C GLU A 312 -3.11 2.06 4.15
N ALA A 313 -2.63 2.10 5.39
CA ALA A 313 -2.06 0.95 6.09
C ALA A 313 -3.15 0.11 6.78
N LEU A 314 -2.88 -1.18 6.99
CA LEU A 314 -3.64 -2.00 7.94
C LEU A 314 -3.19 -1.67 9.37
N SER A 315 -4.13 -1.55 10.30
CA SER A 315 -3.86 -1.29 11.71
C SER A 315 -4.94 -1.87 12.62
N ASP A 316 -4.66 -1.92 13.92
CA ASP A 316 -5.64 -2.18 14.98
C ASP A 316 -6.54 -0.96 15.26
N LYS A 317 -6.26 0.19 14.64
CA LYS A 317 -6.99 1.46 14.83
C LYS A 317 -7.15 2.23 13.53
N THR A 318 -8.19 3.03 13.48
CA THR A 318 -8.49 3.90 12.34
C THR A 318 -7.84 5.27 12.51
N LEU A 319 -7.13 5.72 11.48
CA LEU A 319 -6.70 7.09 11.29
C LEU A 319 -7.02 7.50 9.84
N ASN A 320 -8.06 8.32 9.69
CA ASN A 320 -8.61 8.69 8.39
C ASN A 320 -7.54 9.15 7.38
N GLY A 321 -7.50 8.47 6.23
CA GLY A 321 -6.57 8.76 5.13
C GLY A 321 -5.13 8.29 5.35
N ALA A 322 -4.86 7.56 6.43
CA ALA A 322 -3.54 7.00 6.73
C ALA A 322 -3.58 5.51 7.05
N CYS A 323 -4.48 5.06 7.93
CA CYS A 323 -4.65 3.63 8.24
C CYS A 323 -6.09 3.29 8.65
N GLY A 324 -6.45 2.02 8.50
CA GLY A 324 -7.76 1.51 8.87
C GLY A 324 -7.69 0.07 9.35
N THR A 325 -8.75 -0.33 10.06
CA THR A 325 -8.94 -1.71 10.53
C THR A 325 -9.56 -2.57 9.41
N LEU A 326 -9.53 -3.90 9.57
CA LEU A 326 -10.29 -4.79 8.68
C LEU A 326 -11.79 -4.43 8.67
N CYS A 327 -12.35 -3.98 9.79
CA CYS A 327 -13.74 -3.53 9.88
C CYS A 327 -14.03 -2.32 8.98
N ASP A 328 -13.12 -1.36 8.95
CA ASP A 328 -13.28 -0.16 8.12
C ASP A 328 -13.27 -0.54 6.64
N HIS A 329 -12.30 -1.37 6.26
CA HIS A 329 -12.06 -1.69 4.86
C HIS A 329 -13.06 -2.71 4.31
N ILE A 330 -13.53 -3.67 5.11
CA ILE A 330 -14.59 -4.58 4.68
C ILE A 330 -15.92 -3.83 4.43
N GLY A 331 -16.18 -2.75 5.17
CA GLY A 331 -17.32 -1.87 4.92
C GLY A 331 -17.31 -1.24 3.52
N LEU A 332 -16.12 -1.04 2.94
CA LEU A 332 -15.96 -0.50 1.58
C LEU A 332 -16.38 -1.50 0.50
N LEU A 333 -16.44 -2.80 0.83
CA LEU A 333 -16.87 -3.84 -0.10
C LEU A 333 -18.38 -3.78 -0.37
N GLY A 334 -19.14 -3.00 0.41
CA GLY A 334 -20.61 -2.97 0.37
C GLY A 334 -21.26 -4.15 1.08
N CYS A 335 -20.49 -4.87 1.89
CA CYS A 335 -20.92 -6.06 2.62
C CYS A 335 -21.58 -5.68 3.95
N THR A 336 -22.75 -5.03 3.91
CA THR A 336 -23.54 -4.75 5.13
C THR A 336 -24.84 -5.55 5.11
N GLU A 337 -24.96 -6.48 6.06
CA GLU A 337 -26.16 -7.18 6.57
C GLU A 337 -27.01 -8.06 5.62
N SER A 338 -26.82 -8.05 4.30
CA SER A 338 -27.57 -8.94 3.38
C SER A 338 -26.72 -9.62 2.29
N SER A 339 -25.40 -9.67 2.46
CA SER A 339 -24.47 -10.23 1.46
C SER A 339 -24.20 -11.73 1.60
N ALA A 340 -25.18 -12.52 2.06
CA ALA A 340 -25.03 -13.97 2.30
C ALA A 340 -24.57 -14.79 1.07
N CYS A 341 -24.48 -14.17 -0.10
CA CYS A 341 -24.06 -14.77 -1.37
C CYS A 341 -22.69 -14.28 -1.90
N LEU A 342 -21.98 -13.35 -1.25
CA LEU A 342 -20.67 -12.89 -1.73
C LEU A 342 -19.52 -13.69 -1.14
N SER A 343 -18.66 -14.20 -2.02
CA SER A 343 -17.38 -14.84 -1.70
C SER A 343 -16.28 -13.78 -1.57
N VAL A 344 -15.73 -13.64 -0.36
CA VAL A 344 -14.66 -12.67 -0.07
C VAL A 344 -13.39 -13.41 0.35
N ALA A 345 -12.26 -13.05 -0.24
CA ALA A 345 -10.92 -13.49 0.20
C ALA A 345 -10.12 -12.33 0.77
N LEU A 346 -9.16 -12.65 1.63
CA LEU A 346 -8.20 -11.72 2.23
C LEU A 346 -6.78 -12.12 1.84
N LYS A 347 -5.97 -11.18 1.37
CA LYS A 347 -4.50 -11.27 1.30
C LYS A 347 -3.90 -10.28 2.29
N MET A 348 -3.05 -10.74 3.19
CA MET A 348 -2.42 -9.91 4.22
C MET A 348 -0.92 -10.17 4.29
N ASP A 349 -0.14 -9.15 4.00
CA ASP A 349 1.31 -9.17 4.04
C ASP A 349 1.71 -7.70 4.28
N VAL A 350 2.00 -7.36 5.53
CA VAL A 350 2.06 -5.96 5.99
C VAL A 350 3.17 -5.73 7.01
N GLU A 351 4.21 -6.54 6.98
CA GLU A 351 5.45 -6.36 7.74
C GLU A 351 5.22 -6.16 9.25
N GLY A 352 4.39 -7.01 9.85
CA GLY A 352 4.22 -7.10 11.30
C GLY A 352 2.91 -6.54 11.86
N ALA A 353 2.11 -5.82 11.07
CA ALA A 353 0.81 -5.32 11.52
C ALA A 353 -0.27 -6.44 11.58
N GLU A 354 0.04 -7.65 11.10
CA GLU A 354 -0.91 -8.75 10.96
C GLU A 354 -1.56 -9.13 12.30
N PHE A 355 -0.74 -9.39 13.32
CA PHE A 355 -1.20 -9.93 14.59
C PHE A 355 -2.12 -8.95 15.34
N ALA A 356 -1.73 -7.67 15.39
CA ALA A 356 -2.52 -6.64 16.06
C ALA A 356 -3.85 -6.39 15.34
N ALA A 357 -3.83 -6.35 13.99
CA ALA A 357 -5.03 -6.19 13.19
C ALA A 357 -6.01 -7.38 13.36
N LEU A 358 -5.50 -8.61 13.32
CA LEU A 358 -6.30 -9.82 13.57
C LEU A 358 -6.93 -9.82 14.96
N LEU A 359 -6.17 -9.44 16.00
CA LEU A 359 -6.68 -9.34 17.37
C LEU A 359 -7.78 -8.28 17.53
N ALA A 360 -7.64 -7.14 16.86
CA ALA A 360 -8.64 -6.08 16.90
C ALA A 360 -9.93 -6.41 16.12
N THR A 361 -9.86 -7.33 15.14
CA THR A 361 -10.98 -7.61 14.22
C THR A 361 -12.05 -8.49 14.86
N PRO A 362 -13.32 -8.07 14.95
CA PRO A 362 -14.40 -8.89 15.50
C PRO A 362 -14.58 -10.25 14.79
N PRO A 363 -14.98 -11.32 15.50
CA PRO A 363 -15.13 -12.65 14.90
C PRO A 363 -16.12 -12.74 13.74
N ASP A 364 -17.20 -11.96 13.77
CA ASP A 364 -18.18 -11.85 12.69
C ASP A 364 -17.59 -11.24 11.41
N ILE A 365 -16.70 -10.26 11.57
CA ILE A 365 -15.94 -9.69 10.45
C ILE A 365 -14.95 -10.70 9.88
N LEU A 366 -14.20 -11.41 10.73
CA LEU A 366 -13.32 -12.50 10.28
C LEU A 366 -14.12 -13.59 9.56
N GLY A 367 -15.31 -13.94 10.07
CA GLY A 367 -16.19 -14.94 9.48
C GLY A 367 -16.72 -14.61 8.08
N CYS A 368 -16.60 -13.36 7.63
CA CYS A 368 -16.98 -12.94 6.27
C CYS A 368 -16.00 -13.46 5.19
N PHE A 369 -14.76 -13.81 5.56
CA PHE A 369 -13.77 -14.32 4.61
C PHE A 369 -13.91 -15.83 4.42
N GLN A 370 -13.95 -16.27 3.16
CA GLN A 370 -13.89 -17.70 2.82
C GLN A 370 -12.50 -18.28 3.03
N GLN A 371 -11.46 -17.48 2.80
CA GLN A 371 -10.08 -17.84 3.04
C GLN A 371 -9.21 -16.60 3.22
N ILE A 372 -8.06 -16.80 3.85
CA ILE A 372 -7.04 -15.80 4.14
C ILE A 372 -5.70 -16.36 3.65
N CYS A 373 -5.08 -15.67 2.70
CA CYS A 373 -3.66 -15.81 2.37
C CYS A 373 -2.90 -14.79 3.22
N ILE A 374 -1.93 -15.24 4.01
CA ILE A 374 -1.23 -14.36 4.95
C ILE A 374 0.24 -14.68 5.03
N GLU A 375 1.08 -13.65 5.06
CA GLU A 375 2.49 -13.78 5.42
C GLU A 375 2.69 -13.34 6.88
N LEU A 376 3.06 -14.29 7.73
CA LEU A 376 3.24 -14.08 9.16
C LEU A 376 4.69 -13.69 9.44
N HIS A 377 4.91 -12.41 9.73
CA HIS A 377 6.24 -11.85 9.92
C HIS A 377 6.80 -12.05 11.35
N TRP A 378 8.06 -12.48 11.43
CA TRP A 378 8.89 -12.58 12.65
C TRP A 378 8.33 -13.46 13.76
N LEU A 379 7.82 -14.65 13.44
CA LEU A 379 7.26 -15.60 14.40
C LEU A 379 8.23 -15.92 15.56
N GLY A 380 9.54 -15.96 15.31
CA GLY A 380 10.57 -16.24 16.31
C GLY A 380 11.11 -15.03 17.06
N ARG A 381 10.66 -13.80 16.75
CA ARG A 381 11.20 -12.55 17.36
C ARG A 381 10.15 -11.85 18.24
N PRO A 382 10.07 -12.14 19.55
CA PRO A 382 9.08 -11.51 20.44
C PRO A 382 9.27 -9.98 20.62
N SER A 383 10.41 -9.44 20.20
CA SER A 383 10.68 -7.99 20.19
C SER A 383 10.19 -7.26 18.93
N ARG A 384 9.65 -7.97 17.92
CA ARG A 384 9.13 -7.40 16.67
C ARG A 384 7.71 -7.90 16.40
N ALA A 385 6.80 -7.00 16.00
CA ALA A 385 5.40 -7.32 15.68
C ALA A 385 4.63 -8.02 16.82
N GLY A 386 4.93 -7.66 18.07
CA GLY A 386 4.30 -8.24 19.26
C GLY A 386 5.07 -9.42 19.87
N ASP A 387 4.78 -9.67 21.15
CA ASP A 387 5.34 -10.79 21.91
C ASP A 387 4.67 -12.13 21.55
N PHE A 388 5.17 -13.23 22.10
CA PHE A 388 4.58 -14.56 21.87
C PHE A 388 3.11 -14.63 22.30
N ARG A 389 2.71 -13.87 23.32
CA ARG A 389 1.31 -13.78 23.75
C ARG A 389 0.43 -13.19 22.66
N THR A 390 0.83 -12.06 22.09
CA THR A 390 0.10 -11.38 21.01
C THR A 390 -0.03 -12.30 19.80
N LYS A 391 1.06 -12.93 19.38
CA LYS A 391 1.09 -13.86 18.25
C LYS A 391 0.22 -15.09 18.49
N ALA A 392 0.34 -15.73 19.65
CA ALA A 392 -0.47 -16.88 20.02
C ALA A 392 -1.97 -16.55 19.99
N LEU A 393 -2.40 -15.46 20.64
CA LEU A 393 -3.81 -15.08 20.68
C LEU A 393 -4.37 -14.75 19.29
N ALA A 394 -3.59 -14.13 18.41
CA ALA A 394 -4.01 -13.85 17.04
C ALA A 394 -4.23 -15.14 16.23
N LEU A 395 -3.29 -16.09 16.33
CA LEU A 395 -3.35 -17.36 15.60
C LEU A 395 -4.44 -18.28 16.15
N GLU A 396 -4.65 -18.32 17.46
CA GLU A 396 -5.75 -19.06 18.08
C GLU A 396 -7.10 -18.52 17.63
N LYS A 397 -7.26 -17.19 17.57
CA LYS A 397 -8.47 -16.55 17.06
C LYS A 397 -8.73 -16.90 15.59
N LEU A 398 -7.70 -16.97 14.75
CA LEU A 398 -7.83 -17.50 13.39
C LEU A 398 -8.29 -18.96 13.43
N ALA A 399 -7.68 -19.80 14.28
CA ALA A 399 -7.99 -21.22 14.37
C ALA A 399 -9.43 -21.52 14.83
N GLU A 400 -10.12 -20.58 15.49
CA GLU A 400 -11.54 -20.71 15.84
C GLU A 400 -12.45 -20.77 14.60
N THR A 401 -12.14 -19.98 13.57
CA THR A 401 -12.99 -19.83 12.36
C THR A 401 -12.39 -20.52 11.14
N PHE A 402 -11.07 -20.67 11.10
CA PHE A 402 -10.32 -21.17 9.95
C PHE A 402 -9.49 -22.41 10.29
N VAL A 403 -9.10 -23.13 9.25
CA VAL A 403 -8.15 -24.23 9.30
C VAL A 403 -6.93 -23.86 8.44
N LEU A 404 -5.73 -24.03 9.00
CA LEU A 404 -4.47 -23.86 8.26
C LEU A 404 -4.27 -25.06 7.32
N LEU A 405 -4.39 -24.85 6.02
CA LEU A 405 -4.32 -25.92 4.99
C LEU A 405 -3.06 -25.88 4.13
N HIS A 406 -2.34 -24.77 4.18
CA HIS A 406 -1.07 -24.62 3.48
C HIS A 406 -0.14 -23.73 4.30
N ALA A 407 1.13 -24.07 4.28
CA ALA A 407 2.19 -23.31 4.92
C ALA A 407 3.44 -23.45 4.05
N HIS A 408 4.17 -22.37 3.86
CA HIS A 408 5.45 -22.33 3.15
C HIS A 408 6.37 -21.36 3.90
N GLY A 409 7.59 -21.80 4.21
CA GLY A 409 8.54 -20.98 4.94
C GLY A 409 9.25 -20.04 3.97
N ASN A 410 9.19 -18.74 4.22
CA ASN A 410 9.87 -17.79 3.36
C ASN A 410 11.40 -17.91 3.56
N SER A 411 12.12 -18.28 2.49
CA SER A 411 13.54 -18.58 2.52
C SER A 411 14.47 -17.37 2.72
N TYR A 412 13.94 -16.14 2.73
CA TYR A 412 14.67 -14.96 3.22
C TYR A 412 14.73 -14.91 4.75
N GLY A 413 13.85 -15.64 5.44
CA GLY A 413 13.79 -15.74 6.89
C GLY A 413 14.68 -16.85 7.46
N ASP A 414 15.00 -16.73 8.75
CA ASP A 414 15.68 -17.78 9.52
C ASP A 414 14.70 -18.90 9.89
N VAL A 415 15.21 -20.10 10.19
CA VAL A 415 14.47 -21.12 10.94
C VAL A 415 14.83 -21.00 12.42
N VAL A 416 13.83 -20.79 13.27
CA VAL A 416 14.00 -20.57 14.71
C VAL A 416 13.44 -21.76 15.48
N ASP A 417 14.19 -22.28 16.46
CA ASP A 417 13.65 -23.25 17.40
C ASP A 417 12.77 -22.55 18.45
N ILE A 418 11.50 -22.93 18.47
CA ILE A 418 10.52 -22.43 19.43
C ILE A 418 9.92 -23.62 20.15
N CYS A 419 10.27 -23.80 21.43
CA CYS A 419 9.81 -24.94 22.23
C CYS A 419 10.16 -26.31 21.62
N GLY A 420 11.35 -26.46 21.02
CA GLY A 420 11.80 -27.70 20.39
C GLY A 420 11.17 -27.99 19.04
N CYS A 421 10.44 -27.02 18.48
CA CYS A 421 9.86 -27.10 17.14
C CYS A 421 10.58 -26.09 16.23
N PRO A 422 11.11 -26.52 15.07
CA PRO A 422 11.65 -25.59 14.08
C PRO A 422 10.50 -24.84 13.40
N ILE A 423 10.55 -23.51 13.41
CA ILE A 423 9.53 -22.63 12.85
C ILE A 423 10.22 -21.63 11.90
N PRO A 424 9.74 -21.46 10.65
CA PRO A 424 10.18 -20.36 9.79
C PRO A 424 9.86 -19.03 10.47
N ASP A 425 10.82 -18.12 10.53
CA ASP A 425 10.61 -16.80 11.13
C ASP A 425 9.62 -15.96 10.31
N VAL A 426 9.51 -16.23 9.02
CA VAL A 426 8.48 -15.68 8.12
C VAL A 426 7.77 -16.85 7.44
N LEU A 427 6.43 -16.86 7.50
CA LEU A 427 5.61 -17.99 7.04
C LEU A 427 4.48 -17.49 6.14
N GLU A 428 4.47 -17.92 4.89
CA GLU A 428 3.30 -17.82 4.02
C GLU A 428 2.29 -18.91 4.36
N ALA A 429 1.03 -18.54 4.55
CA ALA A 429 0.00 -19.46 5.04
C ALA A 429 -1.34 -19.25 4.34
N LEU A 430 -2.04 -20.36 4.12
CA LEU A 430 -3.43 -20.40 3.67
C LEU A 430 -4.33 -20.89 4.80
N TYR A 431 -5.21 -20.01 5.27
CA TYR A 431 -6.29 -20.33 6.19
C TYR A 431 -7.62 -20.40 5.43
N VAL A 432 -8.36 -21.49 5.57
CA VAL A 432 -9.66 -21.68 4.88
C VAL A 432 -10.77 -21.79 5.92
N ASN A 433 -11.90 -21.14 5.66
CA ASN A 433 -12.99 -21.05 6.61
C ASN A 433 -13.58 -22.45 6.88
N ARG A 434 -13.75 -22.79 8.16
CA ARG A 434 -14.26 -24.10 8.60
C ARG A 434 -15.65 -24.42 8.06
N SER A 435 -16.46 -23.40 7.77
CA SER A 435 -17.80 -23.57 7.18
C SER A 435 -17.80 -24.23 5.80
N LEU A 436 -16.65 -24.25 5.11
CA LEU A 436 -16.49 -24.94 3.83
C LEU A 436 -16.26 -26.45 3.97
N PHE A 437 -16.16 -26.96 5.20
CA PHE A 437 -15.88 -28.36 5.51
C PHE A 437 -16.98 -28.98 6.36
N GLY A 438 -17.36 -30.22 6.04
CA GLY A 438 -18.18 -31.05 6.90
C GLY A 438 -17.39 -31.69 8.05
N PRO A 439 -18.08 -32.30 9.03
CA PRO A 439 -17.42 -33.04 10.10
C PRO A 439 -16.50 -34.14 9.54
N GLY A 440 -15.21 -34.06 9.85
CA GLY A 440 -14.20 -35.03 9.44
C GLY A 440 -13.58 -34.79 8.05
N ASP A 441 -13.92 -33.71 7.36
CA ASP A 441 -13.37 -33.38 6.04
C ASP A 441 -11.92 -32.85 6.11
N VAL A 442 -11.42 -32.51 7.29
CA VAL A 442 -10.04 -32.07 7.53
C VAL A 442 -9.41 -32.89 8.64
N GLN A 443 -8.13 -33.21 8.48
CA GLN A 443 -7.33 -33.97 9.43
C GLN A 443 -5.93 -33.35 9.55
N PRO A 444 -5.19 -33.61 10.64
CA PRO A 444 -3.81 -33.13 10.73
C PRO A 444 -2.98 -33.58 9.51
N SER A 445 -2.17 -32.66 8.98
CA SER A 445 -1.21 -32.97 7.93
C SER A 445 0.06 -33.54 8.55
N TYR A 446 0.70 -34.46 7.83
CA TYR A 446 1.99 -35.06 8.21
C TYR A 446 3.01 -35.02 7.07
N ARG A 447 2.72 -34.25 6.01
CA ARG A 447 3.56 -34.20 4.80
C ARG A 447 4.80 -33.32 4.98
N GLY A 448 4.75 -32.35 5.89
CA GLY A 448 5.75 -31.30 5.98
C GLY A 448 5.57 -30.21 4.92
N ILE A 449 6.56 -29.31 4.88
CA ILE A 449 6.68 -28.20 3.92
C ILE A 449 8.10 -28.20 3.32
N PRO A 450 8.32 -27.65 2.10
CA PRO A 450 7.32 -27.12 1.17
C PRO A 450 6.51 -28.23 0.46
N ASP A 451 5.38 -27.87 -0.13
CA ASP A 451 4.67 -28.66 -1.15
C ASP A 451 5.25 -28.34 -2.52
N VAL A 452 6.14 -29.19 -3.02
CA VAL A 452 6.89 -28.99 -4.29
C VAL A 452 6.01 -28.77 -5.53
N ALA A 453 4.72 -29.12 -5.48
CA ALA A 453 3.80 -28.90 -6.58
C ALA A 453 3.12 -27.52 -6.55
N LEU A 454 3.16 -26.84 -5.41
CA LEU A 454 2.42 -25.60 -5.16
C LEU A 454 3.34 -24.44 -4.76
N ASP A 455 4.48 -24.72 -4.14
CA ASP A 455 5.38 -23.72 -3.60
C ASP A 455 6.46 -23.33 -4.60
N ALA A 456 6.84 -22.06 -4.55
CA ALA A 456 7.95 -21.50 -5.31
C ALA A 456 8.88 -20.80 -4.32
N ASN A 457 10.16 -21.14 -4.39
CA ASN A 457 11.17 -20.59 -3.49
C ASN A 457 11.27 -19.06 -3.65
N ASN A 458 11.19 -18.32 -2.53
CA ASN A 458 11.23 -16.86 -2.51
C ASN A 458 12.61 -16.32 -2.92
N CYS A 459 13.69 -17.01 -2.53
CA CYS A 459 15.06 -16.62 -2.80
C CYS A 459 15.76 -17.59 -3.75
N ALA A 460 16.09 -17.14 -4.96
CA ALA A 460 16.78 -17.96 -5.96
C ALA A 460 18.20 -18.42 -5.55
N PHE A 461 18.76 -17.87 -4.47
CA PHE A 461 20.14 -18.11 -4.02
C PHE A 461 20.24 -18.92 -2.73
N VAL A 462 19.12 -19.20 -2.07
CA VAL A 462 19.04 -19.95 -0.81
C VAL A 462 18.10 -21.13 -1.02
N ASP A 463 18.41 -22.29 -0.48
CA ASP A 463 17.52 -23.45 -0.56
C ASP A 463 16.22 -23.18 0.20
N ASP A 464 15.13 -23.80 -0.28
CA ASP A 464 13.82 -23.68 0.36
C ASP A 464 13.81 -24.31 1.77
N ILE A 465 12.93 -23.82 2.65
CA ILE A 465 12.84 -24.27 4.05
C ILE A 465 12.07 -25.58 4.13
N HIS A 466 12.80 -26.69 4.31
CA HIS A 466 12.23 -28.02 4.43
C HIS A 466 12.00 -28.43 5.89
N LEU A 467 10.73 -28.58 6.31
CA LEU A 467 10.36 -29.01 7.66
C LEU A 467 9.37 -30.18 7.62
N SER A 468 9.77 -31.31 8.21
CA SER A 468 8.96 -32.54 8.25
C SER A 468 8.44 -32.90 9.65
N SER A 469 8.74 -32.09 10.66
CA SER A 469 8.29 -32.27 12.05
C SER A 469 7.12 -31.34 12.38
N ALA A 470 6.48 -31.56 13.52
CA ALA A 470 5.50 -30.64 14.08
C ALA A 470 6.03 -29.18 14.12
N PRO A 471 5.15 -28.18 13.88
CA PRO A 471 3.70 -28.31 13.69
C PRO A 471 3.27 -28.60 12.24
N PHE A 472 4.20 -28.68 11.29
CA PHE A 472 3.90 -28.79 9.85
C PHE A 472 3.91 -30.23 9.30
N GLY A 473 4.58 -31.15 9.99
CA GLY A 473 4.73 -32.54 9.58
C GLY A 473 4.36 -33.53 10.67
N ALA A 474 5.11 -34.63 10.74
CA ALA A 474 4.89 -35.69 11.72
C ALA A 474 4.91 -35.12 13.15
N ASP A 475 3.98 -35.58 13.98
CA ASP A 475 4.07 -35.34 15.42
C ASP A 475 5.44 -35.79 15.93
N PRO A 476 6.02 -35.09 16.93
CA PRO A 476 7.29 -35.55 17.48
C PRO A 476 7.10 -37.00 17.96
N PRO A 477 8.09 -37.87 17.77
CA PRO A 477 8.02 -39.23 18.28
C PRO A 477 8.07 -39.17 19.82
N TRP A 478 6.92 -39.06 20.48
CA TRP A 478 6.80 -39.22 21.93
C TRP A 478 5.93 -40.44 22.25
#